data_AF-A0A9W8FJG2-F1
#
_entry.id   AF-A0A9W8FJG2-F1
#
_cell.length_a   1.000
_cell.length_b   1.000
_cell.length_c   1.000
_cell.angle_alpha   90.00
_cell.angle_beta   90.00
_cell.angle_gamma   90.00
#
_symmetry.space_group_name_H-M   'P 1'
#
loop_
_entity.id
_entity.type
_entity.pdbx_description
1 polymer ?
#
loop_
_entity_poly.entity_id
_entity_poly.type
_entity_poly.pdbx_seq_one_letter_code
_entity_poly.pdbx_strand_id
1 'polypeptide(L)'
;MSTNSSNAKSSTVVRLANSQTKNTGEKYAPYGEYHFRQSIERGRSRYSIRNVFTALGLAGACTGIYFYSLHAVKQEDFSDVPMPPEPTAEEKAEFERKIKEEAS
;
A
#
# COMPACT_ATOMS: atom_id res chain seq x y z
N MET A 1 -43.43 -23.57 -52.87
CA MET A 1 -43.19 -24.09 -51.50
C MET A 1 -41.70 -24.38 -51.36
N SER A 2 -40.90 -23.66 -50.56
CA SER A 2 -40.78 -23.71 -49.07
C SER A 2 -40.39 -25.12 -48.61
N THR A 3 -39.27 -25.43 -47.93
CA THR A 3 -38.29 -24.66 -47.13
C THR A 3 -36.91 -25.34 -47.17
N ASN A 4 -35.82 -24.58 -47.18
CA ASN A 4 -34.45 -25.11 -47.09
C ASN A 4 -34.01 -25.14 -45.62
N SER A 5 -34.15 -26.31 -44.97
CA SER A 5 -33.73 -26.56 -43.60
C SER A 5 -32.34 -27.19 -43.58
N SER A 6 -31.29 -26.37 -43.52
CA SER A 6 -29.92 -26.87 -43.37
C SER A 6 -29.02 -26.03 -42.44
N ASN A 7 -29.60 -25.26 -41.52
CA ASN A 7 -28.84 -24.53 -40.50
C ASN A 7 -28.66 -25.32 -39.19
N ALA A 8 -28.43 -26.64 -39.28
CA ALA A 8 -28.27 -27.51 -38.11
C ALA A 8 -26.91 -28.22 -38.04
N LYS A 9 -25.87 -27.71 -38.71
CA LYS A 9 -24.52 -28.30 -38.70
C LYS A 9 -23.41 -27.28 -38.42
N SER A 10 -23.65 -26.33 -37.51
CA SER A 10 -22.63 -25.33 -37.12
C SER A 10 -22.46 -25.15 -35.61
N SER A 11 -22.67 -26.20 -34.80
CA SER A 11 -22.43 -26.13 -33.35
C SER A 11 -21.49 -27.21 -32.81
N THR A 12 -21.19 -28.26 -33.57
CA THR A 12 -20.27 -29.33 -33.13
C THR A 12 -18.82 -29.07 -33.54
N VAL A 13 -18.58 -28.47 -34.71
CA VAL A 13 -17.22 -28.20 -35.22
C VAL A 13 -16.47 -27.09 -34.47
N VAL A 14 -17.18 -26.23 -33.74
CA VAL A 14 -16.56 -25.12 -32.98
C VAL A 14 -16.09 -25.57 -31.59
N ARG A 15 -16.53 -26.73 -31.09
CA ARG A 15 -16.22 -27.21 -29.73
C ARG A 15 -15.02 -28.16 -29.62
N LEU A 16 -14.30 -28.44 -30.72
CA LEU A 16 -13.09 -29.26 -30.68
C LEU A 16 -11.78 -28.44 -30.78
N ALA A 17 -11.84 -27.15 -31.12
CA ALA A 17 -10.64 -26.34 -31.31
C ALA A 17 -9.92 -25.92 -30.00
N ASN A 18 -10.52 -26.20 -28.83
CA ASN A 18 -9.98 -25.78 -27.52
C ASN A 18 -9.53 -26.94 -26.62
N SER A 19 -9.26 -28.13 -27.18
CA SER A 19 -8.53 -29.15 -26.44
C SER A 19 -7.05 -28.78 -26.45
N GLN A 20 -6.66 -27.93 -25.51
CA GLN A 20 -5.27 -27.73 -25.11
C GLN A 20 -4.63 -29.11 -24.93
N THR A 21 -3.77 -29.50 -25.87
CA THR A 21 -2.96 -30.71 -25.79
C THR A 21 -2.08 -30.55 -24.56
N LYS A 22 -2.43 -31.25 -23.47
CA LYS A 22 -1.63 -31.29 -22.26
C LYS A 22 -0.37 -32.11 -22.58
N ASN A 23 0.66 -31.42 -23.06
CA ASN A 23 2.01 -31.97 -23.15
C ASN A 23 2.49 -32.26 -21.73
N THR A 24 2.22 -33.48 -21.26
CA THR A 24 2.51 -33.98 -19.93
C THR A 24 3.88 -34.65 -19.96
N GLY A 25 4.92 -33.89 -20.31
CA GLY A 25 6.23 -34.50 -20.56
C GLY A 25 7.43 -33.56 -20.66
N GLU A 26 7.31 -32.26 -20.38
CA GLU A 26 8.46 -31.37 -20.42
C GLU A 26 9.16 -31.25 -19.08
N LYS A 27 10.43 -31.64 -19.13
CA LYS A 27 11.37 -31.87 -18.06
C LYS A 27 11.74 -30.56 -17.36
N TYR A 28 12.11 -30.67 -16.08
CA TYR A 28 12.74 -29.63 -15.27
C TYR A 28 13.73 -28.82 -16.12
N ALA A 29 13.42 -27.54 -16.38
CA ALA A 29 14.34 -26.63 -17.04
C ALA A 29 15.33 -26.10 -16.00
N PRO A 30 16.62 -26.47 -16.05
CA PRO A 30 17.62 -25.91 -15.18
C PRO A 30 18.08 -24.59 -15.80
N TYR A 31 17.74 -23.47 -15.16
CA TYR A 31 18.23 -22.11 -15.47
C TYR A 31 17.78 -21.56 -16.83
N GLY A 32 16.84 -20.59 -16.82
CA GLY A 32 16.60 -19.79 -18.03
C GLY A 32 15.32 -18.98 -18.04
N GLU A 33 14.15 -19.58 -17.76
CA GLU A 33 12.90 -18.84 -17.95
C GLU A 33 11.80 -19.31 -17.00
N TYR A 34 11.67 -18.58 -15.89
CA TYR A 34 10.55 -18.74 -14.95
C TYR A 34 9.29 -18.13 -15.59
N HIS A 35 8.66 -18.83 -16.51
CA HIS A 35 7.29 -18.50 -16.89
C HIS A 35 6.38 -18.87 -15.72
N PHE A 36 5.92 -17.86 -14.98
CA PHE A 36 5.02 -18.05 -13.86
C PHE A 36 3.76 -18.76 -14.35
N ARG A 37 3.63 -20.04 -14.03
CA ARG A 37 2.52 -20.85 -14.53
C ARG A 37 1.22 -20.31 -13.95
N GLN A 38 0.19 -20.24 -14.80
CA GLN A 38 -1.17 -19.80 -14.45
C GLN A 38 -1.75 -20.54 -13.23
N SER A 39 -1.24 -21.74 -12.92
CA SER A 39 -1.58 -22.52 -11.72
C SER A 39 -1.04 -21.92 -10.42
N ILE A 40 0.15 -21.31 -10.42
CA ILE A 40 0.75 -20.70 -9.23
C ILE A 40 0.11 -19.35 -8.92
N GLU A 41 -0.22 -18.56 -9.94
CA GLU A 41 -0.86 -17.23 -9.80
C GLU A 41 -2.23 -17.33 -9.10
N ARG A 42 -3.02 -18.35 -9.44
CA ARG A 42 -4.31 -18.63 -8.79
C ARG A 42 -4.16 -18.98 -7.32
N GLY A 43 -3.06 -19.61 -6.92
CA GLY A 43 -2.78 -19.95 -5.53
C GLY A 43 -2.59 -18.72 -4.65
N ARG A 44 -1.93 -17.69 -5.18
CA ARG A 44 -1.68 -16.43 -4.47
C ARG A 44 -2.93 -15.56 -4.36
N SER A 45 -3.78 -15.59 -5.38
CA SER A 45 -5.01 -14.79 -5.45
C SER A 45 -5.93 -14.93 -4.22
N ARG A 46 -6.00 -16.13 -3.62
CA ARG A 46 -6.93 -16.42 -2.51
C ARG A 46 -6.52 -15.78 -1.18
N TYR A 47 -5.27 -15.35 -1.03
CA TYR A 47 -4.75 -14.76 0.21
C TYR A 47 -4.38 -13.28 0.07
N SER A 48 -4.29 -12.76 -1.15
CA SER A 48 -3.98 -11.34 -1.38
C SER A 48 -4.95 -10.42 -0.65
N ILE A 49 -6.25 -10.71 -0.67
CA ILE A 49 -7.27 -9.88 -0.01
C ILE A 49 -7.07 -9.90 1.52
N ARG A 50 -6.92 -11.10 2.11
CA ARG A 50 -6.74 -11.25 3.56
C ARG A 50 -5.45 -10.59 4.04
N ASN A 51 -4.36 -10.76 3.30
CA ASN A 51 -3.06 -10.17 3.62
C ASN A 51 -3.07 -8.64 3.51
N VAL A 52 -3.83 -8.08 2.55
CA VAL A 52 -4.02 -6.63 2.42
C VAL A 52 -4.82 -6.09 3.60
N PHE A 53 -5.90 -6.76 4.03
CA PHE A 53 -6.65 -6.34 5.22
C PHE A 53 -5.79 -6.35 6.48
N THR A 54 -4.96 -7.37 6.69
CA THR A 54 -4.05 -7.42 7.83
C THR A 54 -3.00 -6.31 7.76
N ALA A 55 -2.46 -6.03 6.57
CA ALA A 55 -1.49 -4.95 6.39
C ALA A 55 -2.11 -3.58 6.64
N LEU A 56 -3.34 -3.34 6.16
CA LEU A 56 -4.09 -2.12 6.40
C LEU A 56 -4.44 -1.94 7.87
N GLY A 57 -4.85 -3.01 8.56
CA GLY A 57 -5.11 -2.98 10.00
C GLY A 57 -3.86 -2.61 10.79
N LEU A 58 -2.72 -3.22 10.46
CA LEU A 58 -1.44 -2.92 11.10
C LEU A 58 -0.99 -1.47 10.83
N ALA A 59 -1.03 -1.04 9.57
CA ALA A 59 -0.68 0.32 9.18
C ALA A 59 -1.58 1.35 9.88
N GLY A 60 -2.90 1.13 9.88
CA GLY A 60 -3.86 2.00 10.54
C GLY A 60 -3.66 2.08 12.05
N ALA A 61 -3.36 0.94 12.70
CA ALA A 61 -3.04 0.92 14.13
C ALA A 61 -1.75 1.72 14.42
N CYS A 62 -0.67 1.50 13.67
CA CYS A 62 0.59 2.23 13.84
C CYS A 62 0.41 3.74 13.62
N THR A 63 -0.25 4.13 12.53
CA THR A 63 -0.51 5.53 12.21
C THR A 63 -1.43 6.16 13.26
N GLY A 64 -2.49 5.46 13.68
CA GLY A 64 -3.40 5.91 14.74
C GLY A 64 -2.69 6.15 16.06
N ILE A 65 -1.82 5.23 16.49
CA ILE A 65 -0.99 5.38 17.69
C ILE A 65 -0.07 6.60 17.53
N TYR A 66 0.62 6.74 16.40
CA TYR A 66 1.53 7.87 16.16
C TYR A 66 0.83 9.24 16.22
N PHE A 67 -0.30 9.37 15.51
CA PHE A 67 -1.09 10.61 15.54
C PHE A 67 -1.70 10.85 16.92
N TYR A 68 -2.15 9.80 17.62
CA TYR A 68 -2.62 9.91 18.99
C TYR A 68 -1.50 10.43 19.91
N SER A 69 -0.29 9.89 19.81
CA SER A 69 0.87 10.37 20.58
C SER A 69 1.16 11.84 20.31
N LEU A 70 1.13 12.28 19.06
CA LEU A 70 1.29 13.70 18.72
C LEU A 70 0.18 14.58 19.31
N HIS A 71 -1.07 14.10 19.32
CA HIS A 71 -2.19 14.86 19.89
C HIS A 71 -2.18 14.87 21.42
N ALA A 72 -1.82 13.76 22.05
CA ALA A 72 -1.75 13.61 23.49
C ALA A 72 -0.65 14.49 24.11
N VAL A 73 0.53 14.56 23.47
CA VAL A 73 1.65 15.39 23.95
C VAL A 73 1.36 16.90 23.86
N LYS A 74 0.42 17.31 23.01
CA LYS A 74 0.06 18.74 22.88
C LYS A 74 -0.73 19.29 24.07
N GLN A 75 -1.04 18.45 25.05
CA GLN A 75 -1.90 18.80 26.19
C GLN A 75 -1.26 18.49 27.54
N GLU A 76 0.07 18.48 27.64
CA GLU A 76 0.69 18.77 28.95
C GLU A 76 0.54 20.29 29.17
N ASP A 77 -0.54 20.68 29.85
CA ASP A 77 -0.81 22.07 30.24
C ASP A 77 0.17 22.46 31.35
N PHE A 78 1.29 23.09 30.98
CA PHE A 78 2.33 23.58 31.90
C PHE A 78 1.86 24.78 32.76
N SER A 79 0.57 24.86 33.08
CA SER A 79 -0.04 25.91 33.89
C SER A 79 0.37 25.83 35.36
N ASP A 80 0.85 24.67 35.80
CA ASP A 80 1.45 24.44 37.12
C ASP A 80 2.94 24.85 37.18
N VAL A 81 3.59 25.00 36.02
CA VAL A 81 4.98 25.45 35.94
C VAL A 81 5.02 26.98 35.92
N PRO A 82 5.65 27.63 36.91
CA PRO A 82 5.82 29.07 36.88
C PRO A 82 6.74 29.45 35.71
N MET A 83 6.15 29.98 34.64
CA MET A 83 6.91 30.55 33.53
C MET A 83 7.38 31.97 33.87
N PRO A 84 8.63 32.32 33.55
CA PRO A 84 9.07 33.71 33.63
C PRO A 84 8.22 34.56 32.68
N PRO A 85 7.96 35.84 33.02
CA PRO A 85 7.23 36.74 32.15
C PRO A 85 7.91 36.84 30.79
N GLU A 86 7.11 37.00 29.73
CA GLU A 86 7.68 37.23 28.40
C GLU A 86 8.60 38.45 28.43
N PRO A 87 9.82 38.36 27.88
CA PRO A 87 10.75 39.47 27.91
C PRO A 87 10.14 40.64 27.14
N THR A 88 10.21 41.82 27.77
CA THR A 88 9.68 43.05 27.18
C THR A 88 10.40 43.37 25.87
N ALA A 89 9.77 44.15 24.99
CA ALA A 89 10.37 44.56 23.72
C ALA A 89 11.72 45.29 23.93
N GLU A 90 11.86 45.98 25.07
CA GLU A 90 13.07 46.70 25.46
C GLU A 90 14.19 45.74 25.85
N GLU A 91 13.91 44.72 26.66
CA GLU A 91 14.88 43.68 27.06
C GLU A 91 15.32 42.82 25.87
N LYS A 92 14.41 42.51 24.93
CA LYS A 92 14.76 41.82 23.67
C LYS A 92 15.69 42.68 22.82
N ALA A 93 15.40 43.97 22.68
CA ALA A 93 16.23 44.89 21.93
C ALA A 93 17.61 45.11 22.58
N GLU A 94 17.69 45.10 23.91
CA GLU A 94 18.97 45.16 24.63
C GLU A 94 19.79 43.87 24.45
N PHE A 95 19.14 42.70 24.51
CA PHE A 95 19.79 41.41 24.28
C PHE A 95 20.37 41.30 22.86
N GLU A 96 19.62 41.74 21.84
CA GLU A 96 20.09 41.79 20.46
C GLU A 96 21.27 42.75 20.25
N ARG A 97 21.35 43.83 21.02
CA ARG A 97 22.49 44.76 21.01
C ARG A 97 23.73 44.13 21.63
N LYS A 98 23.58 43.47 22.78
CA LYS A 98 24.69 42.76 23.44
C LYS A 98 25.27 41.67 22.54
N ILE A 99 24.43 40.91 21.84
CA ILE A 99 24.90 39.90 20.87
C ILE A 99 25.71 40.54 19.74
N LYS A 100 25.28 41.70 19.23
CA LYS A 100 26.00 42.40 18.15
C LYS A 100 27.32 43.02 18.60
N GLU A 101 27.39 43.43 19.87
CA GLU A 101 28.60 44.02 20.47
C GLU A 101 29.65 42.94 20.79
N GLU A 102 29.24 41.76 21.26
CA GLU A 102 30.15 40.63 21.48
C GLU A 102 30.62 39.95 20.19
N ALA A 103 29.89 40.10 19.09
CA ALA A 103 30.24 39.54 17.78
C ALA A 103 31.12 40.48 16.92
N SER A 104 31.43 41.69 17.39
CA SER A 104 32.29 42.68 16.73
C SER A 104 33.68 42.74 17.34
#